data_AF-A0A850I771-F1
#
_entry.id   AF-A0A850I771-F1
#
_cell.length_a   1.000
_cell.length_b   1.000
_cell.length_c   1.000
_cell.angle_alpha   90.00
_cell.angle_beta   90.00
_cell.angle_gamma   90.00
#
_symmetry.space_group_name_H-M   'P 1'
#
loop_
_entity.id
_entity.type
_entity.pdbx_description
1 polymer ?
#
loop_
_entity_poly.entity_id
_entity_poly.type
_entity_poly.pdbx_seq_one_letter_code
_entity_poly.pdbx_strand_id
1 'polypeptide(L)' 'MIVKKATKKAVKRREWNKNDIKELKAHSKARTPVTKISKLTKRSVGALRQKALHLGIGLGHQR' A
#
# COMPACT_ATOMS: atom_id res chain seq x y z
N MET A 1 -27.29 -6.16 -25.18
CA MET A 1 -26.32 -7.13 -24.59
C MET A 1 -25.89 -6.62 -23.23
N ILE A 2 -26.20 -7.33 -22.13
CA ILE A 2 -25.88 -6.88 -20.77
C ILE A 2 -24.52 -7.49 -20.39
N VAL A 3 -23.49 -6.65 -20.38
CA VAL A 3 -22.12 -7.07 -20.03
C VAL A 3 -22.07 -7.39 -18.53
N LYS A 4 -21.99 -8.68 -18.17
CA LYS A 4 -21.80 -9.12 -16.79
C LYS A 4 -20.44 -8.63 -16.27
N LYS A 5 -20.46 -7.57 -15.45
CA LYS A 5 -19.27 -7.03 -14.78
C LYS A 5 -18.80 -8.04 -13.72
N ALA A 6 -17.65 -8.66 -13.93
CA ALA A 6 -17.05 -9.59 -12.98
C ALA A 6 -16.84 -8.90 -11.62
N THR A 7 -17.50 -9.41 -10.58
CA THR A 7 -17.32 -8.95 -9.20
C THR A 7 -15.95 -9.41 -8.71
N LYS A 8 -15.01 -8.47 -8.61
CA LYS A 8 -13.66 -8.76 -8.09
C LYS A 8 -13.81 -9.35 -6.68
N LYS A 9 -13.34 -10.57 -6.46
CA LYS A 9 -13.26 -11.20 -5.13
C LYS A 9 -12.70 -10.20 -4.13
N ALA A 10 -13.43 -9.92 -3.06
CA ALA A 10 -12.99 -9.02 -2.01
C ALA A 10 -11.66 -9.55 -1.46
N VAL A 11 -10.55 -8.90 -1.81
CA VAL A 11 -9.23 -9.23 -1.29
C VAL A 11 -9.32 -9.04 0.23
N LYS A 12 -9.29 -10.15 0.97
CA LYS A 12 -9.32 -10.16 2.44
C LYS A 12 -8.32 -9.12 2.93
N ARG A 13 -8.80 -8.08 3.63
CA ARG A 13 -7.94 -6.99 4.10
C ARG A 13 -6.94 -7.59 5.09
N ARG A 14 -5.67 -7.65 4.69
CA ARG A 14 -4.59 -8.15 5.55
C ARG A 14 -4.34 -7.13 6.65
N GLU A 15 -4.40 -7.56 7.90
CA GLU A 15 -4.10 -6.72 9.05
C GLU A 15 -2.68 -6.14 8.95
N TRP A 16 -2.50 -4.91 9.43
CA TRP A 16 -1.19 -4.26 9.44
C TRP A 16 -0.43 -4.67 10.69
N ASN A 17 0.72 -5.33 10.52
CA ASN A 17 1.58 -5.62 11.65
C ASN A 17 2.37 -4.36 12.05
N LYS A 18 2.80 -4.28 13.30
CA LYS A 18 3.72 -3.24 13.80
C LYS A 18 5.02 -3.20 12.97
N ASN A 19 5.49 -4.37 12.49
CA ASN A 19 6.68 -4.42 11.64
C ASN A 19 6.45 -3.79 10.27
N ASP A 20 5.31 -4.07 9.62
CA ASP A 20 4.93 -3.43 8.36
C ASP A 20 4.88 -1.90 8.50
N ILE A 21 4.40 -1.39 9.65
CA ILE A 21 4.31 0.06 9.92
C ILE A 21 5.70 0.67 10.09
N LYS A 22 6.62 -0.01 10.80
CA LYS A 22 8.01 0.44 10.96
C LYS A 22 8.73 0.48 9.61
N GLU A 23 8.60 -0.57 8.81
CA GLU A 23 9.16 -0.64 7.45
C GLU A 23 8.58 0.46 6.55
N LEU A 24 7.25 0.68 6.61
CA LEU A 24 6.58 1.73 5.84
C LEU A 24 7.14 3.12 6.16
N LYS A 25 7.38 3.41 7.45
CA LYS A 25 7.98 4.68 7.90
C LYS A 25 9.44 4.80 7.46
N ALA A 26 10.23 3.73 7.56
CA ALA A 26 11.63 3.73 7.11
C ALA A 26 11.74 3.99 5.60
N HIS A 27 10.89 3.33 4.81
CA HIS A 27 10.79 3.52 3.38
C HIS A 27 10.32 4.92 2.96
N SER A 28 9.36 5.50 3.71
CA SER A 28 8.96 6.90 3.54
C SER A 28 10.14 7.86 3.72
N LYS A 29 10.93 7.67 4.79
CA LYS A 29 12.14 8.49 5.04
C LYS A 29 13.21 8.28 3.96
N ALA A 30 13.37 7.05 3.47
CA ALA A 30 14.33 6.70 2.42
C ALA A 30 13.87 7.09 0.99
N ARG A 31 12.68 7.69 0.82
CA ARG A 31 12.10 8.06 -0.48
C ARG A 31 12.01 6.89 -1.46
N THR A 32 11.80 5.67 -0.96
CA THR A 32 11.70 4.50 -1.85
C THR A 32 10.43 4.56 -2.68
N PRO A 33 10.50 4.22 -3.99
CA PRO A 33 9.33 4.15 -4.84
C PRO A 33 8.30 3.16 -4.30
N VAL A 34 7.02 3.55 -4.31
CA VAL A 34 5.92 2.71 -3.81
C VAL A 34 5.80 1.39 -4.57
N THR A 35 6.23 1.37 -5.83
CA THR A 35 6.31 0.15 -6.66
C THR A 35 7.33 -0.86 -6.12
N LYS A 36 8.48 -0.40 -5.59
CA LYS A 36 9.47 -1.27 -4.93
C LYS A 36 8.95 -1.79 -3.60
N ILE A 37 8.34 -0.92 -2.78
CA ILE A 37 7.75 -1.31 -1.48
C ILE A 37 6.65 -2.35 -1.68
N SER A 38 5.80 -2.17 -2.71
CA SER A 38 4.74 -3.11 -3.04
C SER A 38 5.27 -4.51 -3.39
N LYS A 39 6.39 -4.59 -4.12
CA LYS A 39 7.05 -5.87 -4.44
C LYS A 39 7.67 -6.52 -3.19
N LEU A 40 8.32 -5.74 -2.34
CA LEU A 40 8.98 -6.23 -1.11
C LEU A 40 7.97 -6.73 -0.07
N THR A 41 6.97 -5.90 0.23
CA THR A 41 5.98 -6.17 1.30
C THR A 41 4.82 -7.06 0.82
N LYS A 42 4.76 -7.38 -0.48
CA LYS A 42 3.63 -8.06 -1.14
C LYS A 42 2.28 -7.37 -0.86
N ARG A 43 2.28 -6.07 -0.53
CA ARG A 43 1.10 -5.23 -0.32
C ARG A 43 0.79 -4.49 -1.61
N SER A 44 -0.49 -4.19 -1.84
CA SER A 44 -0.87 -3.35 -2.98
C SER A 44 -0.44 -1.90 -2.76
N VAL A 45 -0.10 -1.21 -3.86
CA VAL A 45 0.25 0.22 -3.87
C VAL A 45 -0.86 1.06 -3.23
N GLY A 46 -2.13 0.74 -3.51
CA GLY A 46 -3.28 1.42 -2.91
C GLY A 46 -3.34 1.26 -1.39
N ALA A 47 -3.10 0.05 -0.86
CA ALA A 47 -3.08 -0.18 0.58
C ALA A 47 -1.94 0.60 1.27
N LEU A 48 -0.77 0.65 0.65
CA LEU A 48 0.38 1.42 1.15
C LEU A 48 0.06 2.91 1.21
N ARG A 49 -0.53 3.48 0.14
CA ARG A 49 -0.96 4.89 0.11
C ARG A 49 -2.03 5.18 1.17
N GLN A 50 -3.06 4.34 1.28
CA GLN A 50 -4.12 4.50 2.28
C GLN A 50 -3.58 4.43 3.71
N LYS A 51 -2.61 3.55 3.97
CA LYS A 51 -1.98 3.46 5.29
C LYS A 51 -1.06 4.66 5.57
N ALA A 52 -0.33 5.12 4.56
CA ALA A 52 0.53 6.31 4.65
C ALA A 52 -0.29 7.57 4.94
N LEU A 53 -1.42 7.75 4.25
CA LEU A 53 -2.38 8.84 4.51
C LEU A 53 -2.91 8.81 5.94
N HIS A 54 -3.35 7.65 6.44
CA HIS A 54 -3.78 7.52 7.84
C HIS A 54 -2.67 7.80 8.86
N LEU A 55 -1.41 7.58 8.49
CA LEU A 55 -0.25 7.83 9.34
C LEU A 55 0.32 9.25 9.16
N GLY A 56 -0.24 10.06 8.25
CA GLY A 56 0.27 11.41 7.94
C GLY A 56 1.66 11.43 7.30
N ILE A 57 2.10 10.33 6.68
CA ILE A 57 3.42 10.24 6.04
C ILE A 57 3.30 10.30 4.51
N GLY A 58 4.15 11.11 3.88
CA GLY A 58 4.28 11.11 2.42
C GLY A 58 4.96 9.82 1.96
N LEU A 59 4.36 9.12 0.97
CA LEU A 59 4.92 7.89 0.44
C LEU A 59 5.32 8.04 -1.03
N GLY A 60 6.57 7.69 -1.34
CA GLY A 60 7.11 7.72 -2.70
C GLY A 60 7.81 9.01 -3.08
N HIS A 61 7.87 9.28 -4.38
CA HIS A 61 8.62 10.39 -4.97
C HIS A 61 7.88 11.74 -4.93
N GLN A 62 6.56 11.72 -4.70
CA GLN A 62 5.67 12.89 -4.83
C GLN A 62 5.46 13.64 -3.50
N ARG A 63 6.45 13.67 -2.61
CA ARG A 63 6.44 14.54 -1.42
C ARG A 63 7.16 15.85 -1.70
#